data_AF-A0A1K2AXP3-F1
#
_entry.id   AF-A0A1K2AXP3-F1
#
_cell.length_a   1.000
_cell.length_b   1.000
_cell.length_c   1.000
_cell.angle_alpha   90.00
_cell.angle_beta   90.00
_cell.angle_gamma   90.00
#
_symmetry.space_group_name_H-M   'P 1'
#
loop_
_entity.id
_entity.type
_entity.pdbx_description
1 polymer ?
#
loop_
_entity_poly.entity_id
_entity_poly.type
_entity_poly.pdbx_seq_one_letter_code
_entity_poly.pdbx_strand_id
1 'polypeptide(L)'
;MSTLKRAPRECGSWRWDLYDTAAPGLESALSVAARMCDVLARVELLAPIELKYSWYVLDVGPTGITSTLELTRPLGEPSVPSRVRGSRPSAYPSADIADINVIGPGTWIDAVRQPRKEPQLVGLSLSTAPTGLSAELSVHHDIWGWYDFAGRPHPEVYRNNAPRLTAALEELVTLLDAPPEPGEPTYFGAATPEGLATPDAYEDGLGPDLTSRL
;
A
#
# COMPACT_ATOMS: atom_id res chain seq x y z
N MET A 1 8.72 25.48 2.59
CA MET A 1 8.94 24.02 2.67
C MET A 1 7.58 23.38 2.51
N SER A 2 7.40 22.48 1.53
CA SER A 2 6.17 21.69 1.44
C SER A 2 6.12 20.73 2.62
N THR A 3 5.08 20.81 3.44
CA THR A 3 4.83 19.84 4.51
C THR A 3 4.02 18.69 3.94
N LEU A 4 4.56 17.47 4.01
CA LEU A 4 3.83 16.27 3.63
C LEU A 4 2.53 16.17 4.43
N LYS A 5 1.40 15.94 3.74
CA LYS A 5 0.11 15.68 4.39
C LYS A 5 -0.34 14.27 4.07
N ARG A 6 -0.97 13.63 5.07
CA ARG A 6 -1.56 12.30 4.95
C ARG A 6 -3.07 12.41 5.17
N ALA A 7 -3.86 11.91 4.22
CA ALA A 7 -5.29 11.83 4.33
C ALA A 7 -5.73 10.65 5.23
N PRO A 8 -6.88 10.77 5.92
CA PRO A 8 -7.45 9.68 6.72
C PRO A 8 -7.93 8.50 5.87
N ARG A 9 -8.20 8.74 4.58
CA ARG A 9 -8.53 7.72 3.57
C ARG A 9 -7.50 7.77 2.44
N GLU A 10 -7.46 6.70 1.66
CA GLU A 10 -6.63 6.57 0.48
C GLU A 10 -6.94 7.68 -0.54
N CYS A 11 -5.90 8.30 -1.10
CA CYS A 11 -6.00 9.12 -2.30
C CYS A 11 -6.20 8.25 -3.54
N GLY A 12 -5.68 7.02 -3.49
CA GLY A 12 -5.93 5.97 -4.46
C GLY A 12 -5.47 4.62 -3.94
N SER A 13 -6.09 3.58 -4.47
CA SER A 13 -5.71 2.20 -4.26
C SER A 13 -5.79 1.41 -5.57
N TRP A 14 -5.03 0.34 -5.65
CA TRP A 14 -4.95 -0.57 -6.80
C TRP A 14 -5.02 -1.98 -6.25
N ARG A 15 -6.07 -2.71 -6.66
CA ARG A 15 -6.31 -4.08 -6.22
C ARG A 15 -6.02 -5.05 -7.36
N TRP A 16 -5.34 -6.14 -7.04
CA TRP A 16 -5.19 -7.28 -7.93
C TRP A 16 -5.90 -8.47 -7.32
N ASP A 17 -6.82 -9.04 -8.07
CA ASP A 17 -7.42 -10.34 -7.77
C ASP A 17 -6.56 -11.42 -8.46
N LEU A 18 -5.97 -12.31 -7.66
CA LEU A 18 -4.93 -13.25 -8.09
C LEU A 18 -5.43 -14.71 -8.07
N TYR A 19 -6.75 -14.91 -8.13
CA TYR A 19 -7.41 -16.23 -8.08
C TYR A 19 -6.85 -17.22 -9.11
N ASP A 20 -6.52 -16.73 -10.32
CA ASP A 20 -6.02 -17.55 -11.42
C ASP A 20 -4.48 -17.58 -11.52
N THR A 21 -3.79 -16.70 -10.80
CA THR A 21 -2.34 -16.47 -10.95
C THR A 21 -1.53 -17.00 -9.78
N ALA A 22 -2.12 -17.13 -8.60
CA ALA A 22 -1.43 -17.59 -7.39
C ALA A 22 -2.31 -18.48 -6.53
N ALA A 23 -1.70 -19.46 -5.88
CA ALA A 23 -2.41 -20.31 -4.92
C ALA A 23 -2.91 -19.47 -3.73
N PRO A 24 -4.03 -19.83 -3.09
CA PRO A 24 -4.47 -19.19 -1.85
C PRO A 24 -3.53 -19.53 -0.68
N GLY A 25 -3.66 -18.78 0.42
CA GLY A 25 -3.01 -19.08 1.69
C GLY A 25 -1.73 -18.28 1.97
N LEU A 26 -1.26 -18.42 3.21
CA LEU A 26 -0.21 -17.60 3.82
C LEU A 26 1.13 -17.66 3.06
N GLU A 27 1.60 -18.85 2.67
CA GLU A 27 2.88 -19.00 1.96
C GLU A 27 2.89 -18.25 0.63
N SER A 28 1.82 -18.41 -0.15
CA SER A 28 1.67 -17.78 -1.45
C SER A 28 1.57 -16.26 -1.30
N ALA A 29 0.77 -15.78 -0.33
CA ALA A 29 0.66 -14.36 -0.02
C ALA A 29 2.01 -13.76 0.38
N LEU A 30 2.76 -14.39 1.28
CA LEU A 30 4.09 -13.90 1.69
C LEU A 30 5.09 -13.90 0.52
N SER A 31 5.03 -14.91 -0.34
CA SER A 31 5.86 -14.98 -1.55
C SER A 31 5.54 -13.86 -2.54
N VAL A 32 4.25 -13.60 -2.80
CA VAL A 32 3.80 -12.49 -3.66
C VAL A 32 4.16 -11.15 -3.02
N ALA A 33 3.89 -10.97 -1.73
CA ALA A 33 4.23 -9.76 -0.99
C ALA A 33 5.72 -9.45 -1.05
N ALA A 34 6.59 -10.46 -0.92
CA ALA A 34 8.03 -10.28 -1.04
C ALA A 34 8.43 -9.77 -2.43
N ARG A 35 7.90 -10.39 -3.50
CA ARG A 35 8.17 -9.95 -4.88
C ARG A 35 7.66 -8.53 -5.16
N MET A 36 6.48 -8.18 -4.65
CA MET A 36 5.95 -6.81 -4.75
C MET A 36 6.80 -5.82 -3.97
N CYS A 37 7.28 -6.19 -2.78
CA CYS A 37 8.21 -5.36 -2.02
C CYS A 37 9.53 -5.13 -2.76
N ASP A 38 10.04 -6.13 -3.49
CA ASP A 38 11.25 -5.95 -4.30
C ASP A 38 11.04 -4.89 -5.41
N VAL A 39 9.86 -4.87 -6.05
CA VAL A 39 9.47 -3.82 -7.02
C VAL A 39 9.43 -2.46 -6.34
N LEU A 40 8.70 -2.34 -5.24
CA LEU A 40 8.52 -1.08 -4.53
C LEU A 40 9.84 -0.56 -3.93
N ALA A 41 10.73 -1.44 -3.50
CA ALA A 41 12.04 -1.07 -2.97
C ALA A 41 12.96 -0.48 -4.05
N ARG A 42 12.89 -0.96 -5.30
CA ARG A 42 13.70 -0.42 -6.43
C ARG A 42 13.42 1.06 -6.70
N VAL A 43 12.18 1.49 -6.50
CA VAL A 43 11.76 2.89 -6.65
C VAL A 43 11.63 3.63 -5.31
N GLU A 44 12.18 3.04 -4.24
CA GLU A 44 12.23 3.56 -2.87
C GLU A 44 10.84 3.88 -2.26
N LEU A 45 9.79 3.17 -2.66
CA LEU A 45 8.42 3.38 -2.16
C LEU A 45 8.11 2.60 -0.88
N LEU A 46 8.72 1.43 -0.70
CA LEU A 46 8.53 0.60 0.50
C LEU A 46 9.78 -0.22 0.80
N ALA A 47 10.28 -0.10 2.03
CA ALA A 47 11.28 -0.99 2.61
C ALA A 47 10.66 -1.77 3.78
N PRO A 48 10.30 -3.05 3.61
CA PRO A 48 9.53 -3.79 4.63
C PRO A 48 10.34 -3.98 5.91
N ILE A 49 9.77 -3.59 7.05
CA ILE A 49 10.37 -3.78 8.39
C ILE A 49 9.47 -4.58 9.33
N GLU A 50 8.17 -4.67 9.02
CA GLU A 50 7.17 -5.32 9.86
C GLU A 50 6.07 -5.96 9.00
N LEU A 51 5.50 -7.04 9.50
CA LEU A 51 4.17 -7.53 9.11
C LEU A 51 3.17 -7.30 10.24
N LYS A 52 1.99 -6.80 9.89
CA LYS A 52 0.86 -6.68 10.79
C LYS A 52 -0.33 -7.48 10.28
N TYR A 53 -0.92 -8.31 11.13
CA TYR A 53 -2.02 -9.20 10.74
C TYR A 53 -2.97 -9.47 11.90
N SER A 54 -4.24 -9.69 11.57
CA SER A 54 -5.30 -9.94 12.53
C SER A 54 -5.75 -11.39 12.48
N TRP A 55 -6.04 -11.94 13.65
CA TRP A 55 -6.48 -13.32 13.81
C TRP A 55 -8.00 -13.42 13.77
N TYR A 56 -8.51 -14.40 13.02
CA TYR A 56 -9.93 -14.74 12.97
C TYR A 56 -10.13 -16.23 13.18
N VAL A 57 -11.33 -16.62 13.61
CA VAL A 57 -11.76 -18.03 13.62
C VAL A 57 -12.88 -18.17 12.60
N LEU A 58 -12.76 -19.14 11.69
CA LEU A 58 -13.79 -19.43 10.69
C LEU A 58 -15.16 -19.62 11.36
N ASP A 59 -16.21 -19.08 10.76
CA ASP A 59 -17.61 -19.08 11.25
C ASP A 59 -17.87 -18.34 12.57
N VAL A 60 -16.83 -17.83 13.25
CA VAL A 60 -16.96 -17.02 14.47
C VAL A 60 -16.64 -15.55 14.19
N GLY A 61 -15.64 -15.29 13.35
CA GLY A 61 -15.20 -13.96 12.98
C GLY A 61 -13.89 -13.51 13.66
N PRO A 62 -13.60 -12.20 13.69
CA PRO A 62 -12.34 -11.67 14.21
C PRO A 62 -12.22 -11.89 15.72
N THR A 63 -11.01 -12.25 16.16
CA THR A 63 -10.71 -12.47 17.59
C THR A 63 -10.48 -11.17 18.36
N GLY A 64 -10.35 -10.04 17.66
CA GLY A 64 -9.88 -8.77 18.23
C GLY A 64 -8.37 -8.73 18.54
N ILE A 65 -7.64 -9.80 18.24
CA ILE A 65 -6.19 -9.87 18.45
C ILE A 65 -5.46 -9.60 17.13
N THR A 66 -4.51 -8.68 17.19
CA THR A 66 -3.57 -8.38 16.10
C THR A 66 -2.16 -8.72 16.56
N SER A 67 -1.39 -9.34 15.68
CA SER A 67 0.04 -9.57 15.87
C SER A 67 0.84 -8.66 14.95
N THR A 68 1.99 -8.23 15.47
CA THR A 68 3.05 -7.55 14.72
C THR A 68 4.27 -8.45 14.74
N LEU A 69 4.86 -8.68 13.56
CA LEU A 69 6.09 -9.43 13.40
C LEU A 69 7.16 -8.54 12.79
N GLU A 70 8.18 -8.20 13.57
CA GLU A 70 9.37 -7.51 13.07
C GLU A 70 10.15 -8.38 12.08
N LEU A 71 10.54 -7.78 10.96
CA LEU A 71 11.33 -8.40 9.90
C LEU A 71 12.81 -8.09 10.12
N THR A 72 13.49 -8.98 10.83
CA THR A 72 14.96 -8.96 10.97
C THR A 72 15.68 -9.62 9.79
N ARG A 73 14.92 -10.18 8.85
CA ARG A 73 15.35 -10.85 7.61
C ARG A 73 14.38 -10.46 6.49
N PRO A 74 14.75 -10.61 5.21
CA PRO A 74 13.86 -10.33 4.09
C PRO A 74 12.51 -11.06 4.20
N LEU A 75 11.45 -10.44 3.69
CA LEU A 75 10.09 -10.95 3.76
C LEU A 75 9.94 -12.35 3.10
N GLY A 76 10.68 -12.59 2.02
CA GLY A 76 10.66 -13.88 1.30
C GLY A 76 11.46 -15.01 1.98
N GLU A 77 11.92 -14.83 3.21
CA GLU A 77 12.72 -15.84 3.91
C GLU A 77 11.83 -17.04 4.34
N PRO A 78 12.26 -18.30 4.12
CA PRO A 78 11.38 -19.47 4.31
C PRO A 78 10.86 -19.71 5.73
N SER A 79 11.45 -19.09 6.76
CA SER A 79 10.97 -19.21 8.14
C SER A 79 9.83 -18.26 8.47
N VAL A 80 9.58 -17.21 7.67
CA VAL A 80 8.55 -16.20 7.94
C VAL A 80 7.16 -16.81 8.12
N PRO A 81 6.66 -17.73 7.26
CA PRO A 81 5.35 -18.37 7.47
C PRO A 81 5.25 -19.11 8.81
N SER A 82 6.34 -19.78 9.22
CA SER A 82 6.40 -20.51 10.50
C SER A 82 6.38 -19.56 11.70
N ARG A 83 7.06 -18.41 11.60
CA ARG A 83 7.05 -17.36 12.63
C ARG A 83 5.67 -16.73 12.78
N VAL A 84 5.00 -16.44 11.66
CA VAL A 84 3.64 -15.92 11.65
C VAL A 84 2.70 -16.88 12.37
N ARG A 85 2.67 -18.16 11.97
CA ARG A 85 1.85 -19.19 12.64
C ARG A 85 2.23 -19.42 14.10
N GLY A 86 3.53 -19.34 14.42
CA GLY A 86 4.03 -19.48 15.78
C GLY A 86 3.56 -18.37 16.73
N SER A 87 3.07 -17.25 16.20
CA SER A 87 2.49 -16.16 16.99
C SER A 87 0.97 -16.28 17.21
N ARG A 88 0.36 -17.42 16.81
CA ARG A 88 -1.07 -17.68 17.01
C ARG A 88 -1.46 -17.57 18.49
N PRO A 89 -2.53 -16.83 18.83
CA PRO A 89 -3.01 -16.73 20.20
C PRO A 89 -3.39 -18.11 20.76
N SER A 90 -2.86 -18.45 21.93
CA SER A 90 -3.14 -19.74 22.59
C SER A 90 -4.62 -19.91 22.97
N ALA A 91 -5.33 -18.80 23.21
CA ALA A 91 -6.78 -18.79 23.46
C ALA A 91 -7.61 -19.17 22.22
N TYR A 92 -7.03 -19.10 21.01
CA TYR A 92 -7.70 -19.40 19.75
C TYR A 92 -6.83 -20.33 18.89
N PRO A 93 -6.70 -21.62 19.26
CA PRO A 93 -5.80 -22.56 18.58
C PRO A 93 -6.18 -22.84 17.12
N SER A 94 -7.45 -22.64 16.76
CA SER A 94 -7.98 -22.74 15.39
C SER A 94 -7.96 -21.42 14.63
N ALA A 95 -7.40 -20.34 15.19
CA ALA A 95 -7.36 -19.06 14.50
C ALA A 95 -6.43 -19.09 13.29
N ASP A 96 -6.84 -18.37 12.26
CA ASP A 96 -6.08 -18.14 11.04
C ASP A 96 -5.99 -16.63 10.75
N ILE A 97 -5.27 -16.29 9.70
CA ILE A 97 -5.09 -14.92 9.23
C ILE A 97 -5.85 -14.75 7.92
N ALA A 98 -6.59 -13.66 7.79
CA ALA A 98 -7.31 -13.31 6.57
C ALA A 98 -6.50 -12.35 5.71
N ASP A 99 -5.71 -11.46 6.32
CA ASP A 99 -4.95 -10.44 5.64
C ASP A 99 -3.62 -10.17 6.35
N ILE A 100 -2.60 -9.89 5.55
CA ILE A 100 -1.30 -9.38 6.00
C ILE A 100 -1.11 -7.95 5.49
N ASN A 101 -0.60 -7.07 6.34
CA ASN A 101 -0.17 -5.73 5.96
C ASN A 101 1.34 -5.67 6.08
N VAL A 102 2.00 -5.22 5.02
CA VAL A 102 3.44 -4.97 5.02
C VAL A 102 3.69 -3.52 5.42
N ILE A 103 4.41 -3.33 6.52
CA ILE A 103 4.69 -2.03 7.09
C ILE A 103 6.17 -1.71 6.87
N GLY A 104 6.43 -0.48 6.41
CA GLY A 104 7.78 0.01 6.17
C GLY A 104 7.82 1.48 5.77
N PRO A 105 8.99 2.13 5.88
CA PRO A 105 9.17 3.46 5.33
C PRO A 105 9.28 3.41 3.80
N GLY A 106 8.92 4.52 3.17
CA GLY A 106 9.31 4.87 1.81
C GLY A 106 10.06 6.21 1.80
N THR A 107 10.54 6.60 0.63
CA THR A 107 11.19 7.88 0.39
C THR A 107 10.34 8.71 -0.56
N TRP A 108 10.00 9.93 -0.15
CA TRP A 108 9.48 10.96 -1.04
C TRP A 108 10.53 12.03 -1.30
N ILE A 109 10.40 12.72 -2.42
CA ILE A 109 11.36 13.72 -2.89
C ILE A 109 10.69 15.08 -2.83
N ASP A 110 11.22 16.01 -2.04
CA ASP A 110 10.62 17.33 -1.88
C ASP A 110 10.86 18.24 -3.09
N ALA A 111 10.33 19.47 -3.02
CA ALA A 111 10.41 20.44 -4.12
C ALA A 111 11.86 20.83 -4.48
N VAL A 112 12.80 20.72 -3.53
CA VAL A 112 14.24 21.00 -3.76
C VAL A 112 15.04 19.75 -4.08
N ARG A 113 14.36 18.65 -4.43
CA ARG A 113 14.93 17.33 -4.74
C ARG A 113 15.67 16.68 -3.58
N GLN A 114 15.34 17.03 -2.35
CA GLN A 114 15.89 16.35 -1.19
C GLN A 114 15.03 15.12 -0.84
N PRO A 115 15.64 13.93 -0.71
CA PRO A 115 14.93 12.73 -0.27
C PRO A 115 14.54 12.85 1.21
N ARG A 116 13.32 12.39 1.52
CA ARG A 116 12.70 12.40 2.84
C ARG A 116 12.11 11.03 3.12
N LYS A 117 12.53 10.39 4.21
CA LYS A 117 11.93 9.13 4.65
C LYS A 117 10.59 9.40 5.32
N GLU A 118 9.58 8.62 4.96
CA GLU A 118 8.25 8.68 5.53
C GLU A 118 7.77 7.28 5.92
N PRO A 119 7.31 7.07 7.16
CA PRO A 119 6.62 5.85 7.54
C PRO A 119 5.34 5.65 6.70
N GLN A 120 5.13 4.46 6.13
CA GLN A 120 3.91 4.15 5.39
C GLN A 120 3.62 5.14 4.25
N LEU A 121 4.66 5.49 3.49
CA LEU A 121 4.52 6.30 2.28
C LEU A 121 3.47 5.70 1.32
N VAL A 122 3.51 4.37 1.21
CA VAL A 122 2.52 3.50 0.57
C VAL A 122 2.07 2.41 1.57
N GLY A 123 0.85 1.91 1.41
CA GLY A 123 0.35 0.72 2.10
C GLY A 123 0.35 -0.47 1.15
N LEU A 124 0.79 -1.64 1.62
CA LEU A 124 0.70 -2.90 0.88
C LEU A 124 0.00 -3.94 1.75
N SER A 125 -1.12 -4.47 1.28
CA SER A 125 -1.89 -5.51 1.97
C SER A 125 -2.20 -6.68 1.05
N LEU A 126 -2.21 -7.89 1.59
CA LEU A 126 -2.58 -9.09 0.85
C LEU A 126 -3.55 -9.94 1.65
N SER A 127 -4.58 -10.44 0.98
CA SER A 127 -5.47 -11.46 1.51
C SER A 127 -4.74 -12.81 1.54
N THR A 128 -4.88 -13.56 2.62
CA THR A 128 -4.47 -14.95 2.78
C THR A 128 -5.67 -15.90 2.75
N ALA A 129 -6.86 -15.39 2.43
CA ALA A 129 -8.11 -16.15 2.49
C ALA A 129 -8.08 -17.40 1.59
N PRO A 130 -8.75 -18.50 2.01
CA PRO A 130 -8.80 -19.74 1.24
C PRO A 130 -9.58 -19.60 -0.08
N THR A 131 -10.47 -18.60 -0.17
CA THR A 131 -11.26 -18.30 -1.37
C THR A 131 -10.42 -17.69 -2.48
N GLY A 132 -9.22 -17.19 -2.16
CA GLY A 132 -8.22 -16.76 -3.11
C GLY A 132 -7.41 -15.56 -2.66
N LEU A 133 -6.29 -15.39 -3.34
CA LEU A 133 -5.31 -14.36 -3.07
C LEU A 133 -5.74 -13.05 -3.73
N SER A 134 -5.66 -11.95 -2.99
CA SER A 134 -5.72 -10.61 -3.56
C SER A 134 -4.61 -9.75 -2.95
N ALA A 135 -4.12 -8.78 -3.71
CA ALA A 135 -3.16 -7.78 -3.23
C ALA A 135 -3.73 -6.39 -3.43
N GLU A 136 -3.38 -5.46 -2.55
CA GLU A 136 -3.75 -4.05 -2.67
C GLU A 136 -2.54 -3.17 -2.34
N LEU A 137 -2.28 -2.20 -3.22
CA LEU A 137 -1.37 -1.09 -2.98
C LEU A 137 -2.22 0.17 -2.76
N SER A 138 -1.93 0.95 -1.73
CA SER A 138 -2.66 2.18 -1.44
C SER A 138 -1.72 3.34 -1.12
N VAL A 139 -2.19 4.56 -1.40
CA VAL A 139 -1.47 5.79 -1.12
C VAL A 139 -2.36 6.81 -0.43
N HIS A 140 -1.81 7.56 0.53
CA HIS A 140 -2.57 8.51 1.36
C HIS A 140 -2.02 9.94 1.33
N HIS A 141 -0.90 10.16 0.66
CA HIS A 141 -0.19 11.43 0.71
C HIS A 141 -0.54 12.33 -0.49
N ASP A 142 -0.42 13.64 -0.32
CA ASP A 142 -0.73 14.62 -1.37
C ASP A 142 0.33 14.68 -2.48
N ILE A 143 1.55 14.20 -2.21
CA ILE A 143 2.70 14.23 -3.15
C ILE A 143 2.48 13.53 -4.49
N TRP A 144 1.43 12.73 -4.59
CA TRP A 144 1.06 11.97 -5.79
C TRP A 144 0.20 12.80 -6.75
N GLY A 145 -0.43 13.87 -6.26
CA GLY A 145 -1.27 14.77 -7.06
C GLY A 145 -0.51 16.00 -7.55
N TRP A 146 -1.12 16.77 -8.44
CA TRP A 146 -0.57 18.06 -8.90
C TRP A 146 -0.76 19.19 -7.87
N TYR A 147 -1.74 19.03 -6.98
CA TYR A 147 -2.10 19.98 -5.94
C TYR A 147 -1.91 19.33 -4.56
N ASP A 148 -1.48 20.12 -3.58
CA ASP A 148 -1.54 19.72 -2.17
C ASP A 148 -3.00 19.67 -1.68
N PHE A 149 -3.23 19.13 -0.48
CA PHE A 149 -4.59 19.07 0.08
C PHE A 149 -5.18 20.45 0.44
N ALA A 150 -4.44 21.54 0.33
CA ALA A 150 -4.96 22.91 0.44
C ALA A 150 -5.26 23.53 -0.95
N GLY A 151 -5.27 22.72 -2.01
CA GLY A 151 -5.54 23.14 -3.38
C GLY A 151 -4.37 23.88 -4.03
N ARG A 152 -3.20 23.98 -3.39
CA ARG A 152 -2.08 24.73 -3.95
C ARG A 152 -1.29 23.86 -4.92
N PRO A 153 -0.97 24.33 -6.14
CA PRO A 153 -0.15 23.56 -7.06
C PRO A 153 1.25 23.35 -6.48
N HIS A 154 1.75 22.12 -6.54
CA HIS A 154 3.11 21.76 -6.11
C HIS A 154 3.85 20.93 -7.18
N PRO A 155 3.97 21.43 -8.41
CA PRO A 155 4.35 20.62 -9.56
C PRO A 155 5.78 20.07 -9.48
N GLU A 156 6.69 20.69 -8.73
CA GLU A 156 8.01 20.13 -8.44
C GLU A 156 7.91 18.85 -7.62
N VAL A 157 7.05 18.82 -6.60
CA VAL A 157 6.81 17.63 -5.77
C VAL A 157 6.17 16.54 -6.61
N TYR A 158 5.10 16.86 -7.35
CA TYR A 158 4.45 15.91 -8.26
C TYR A 158 5.43 15.25 -9.23
N ARG A 159 6.22 16.05 -9.97
CA ARG A 159 7.19 15.54 -10.95
C ARG A 159 8.30 14.67 -10.35
N ASN A 160 8.62 14.87 -9.08
CA ASN A 160 9.63 14.06 -8.39
C ASN A 160 9.05 12.74 -7.82
N ASN A 161 7.73 12.62 -7.64
CA ASN A 161 7.11 11.48 -6.94
C ASN A 161 6.15 10.67 -7.82
N ALA A 162 5.19 11.29 -8.50
CA ALA A 162 4.17 10.57 -9.26
C ALA A 162 4.75 9.60 -10.32
N PRO A 163 5.81 9.95 -11.10
CA PRO A 163 6.40 9.01 -12.04
C PRO A 163 6.96 7.73 -11.41
N ARG A 164 7.39 7.77 -10.13
CA ARG A 164 7.89 6.58 -9.41
C ARG A 164 6.75 5.64 -9.04
N LEU A 165 5.58 6.20 -8.68
CA LEU A 165 4.38 5.41 -8.47
C LEU A 165 3.91 4.76 -9.77
N THR A 166 3.88 5.52 -10.87
CA THR A 166 3.55 4.98 -12.21
C THR A 166 4.48 3.83 -12.60
N ALA A 167 5.80 4.01 -12.46
CA ALA A 167 6.77 2.96 -12.75
C ALA A 167 6.57 1.71 -11.88
N ALA A 168 6.24 1.88 -10.59
CA ALA A 168 5.92 0.75 -9.73
C ALA A 168 4.66 0.01 -10.20
N LEU A 169 3.60 0.73 -10.56
CA LEU A 169 2.35 0.12 -11.04
C LEU A 169 2.57 -0.67 -12.33
N GLU A 170 3.30 -0.11 -13.30
CA GLU A 170 3.67 -0.81 -14.56
C GLU A 170 4.45 -2.10 -14.30
N GLU A 171 5.42 -2.05 -13.38
CA GLU A 171 6.24 -3.20 -13.03
C GLU A 171 5.44 -4.24 -12.24
N LEU A 172 4.51 -3.82 -11.38
CA LEU A 172 3.59 -4.72 -10.67
C LEU A 172 2.60 -5.40 -11.62
N VAL A 173 2.06 -4.70 -12.62
CA VAL A 173 1.25 -5.30 -13.69
C VAL A 173 2.01 -6.42 -14.39
N THR A 174 3.27 -6.15 -14.73
CA THR A 174 4.15 -7.16 -15.35
C THR A 174 4.45 -8.32 -14.40
N LEU A 175 4.70 -8.04 -13.12
CA LEU A 175 5.03 -9.03 -12.11
C LEU A 175 3.87 -10.01 -11.84
N LEU A 176 2.66 -9.47 -11.78
CA LEU A 176 1.43 -10.17 -11.41
C LEU A 176 0.66 -10.69 -12.63
N ASP A 177 1.11 -10.37 -13.85
CA ASP A 177 0.48 -10.75 -15.12
C ASP A 177 -1.02 -10.39 -15.17
N ALA A 178 -1.38 -9.28 -14.53
CA ALA A 178 -2.76 -8.82 -14.39
C ALA A 178 -2.82 -7.29 -14.21
N PRO A 179 -3.76 -6.59 -14.86
CA PRO A 179 -4.00 -5.19 -14.58
C PRO A 179 -4.62 -5.02 -13.18
N PRO A 180 -4.31 -3.94 -12.44
CA PRO A 180 -5.06 -3.62 -11.23
C PRO A 180 -6.47 -3.15 -11.56
N GLU A 181 -7.39 -3.39 -10.64
CA GLU A 181 -8.63 -2.66 -10.50
C GLU A 181 -8.36 -1.41 -9.65
N PRO A 182 -8.46 -0.19 -10.22
CA PRO A 182 -8.35 1.03 -9.44
C PRO A 182 -9.51 1.13 -8.45
N GLY A 183 -9.20 1.55 -7.22
CA GLY A 183 -10.20 1.77 -6.18
C GLY A 183 -11.13 2.93 -6.51
N GLU A 184 -12.28 2.95 -5.84
CA GLU A 184 -13.29 3.99 -5.99
C GLU A 184 -12.70 5.39 -5.67
N PRO A 185 -13.11 6.44 -6.40
CA PRO A 185 -12.72 7.80 -6.10
C PRO A 185 -13.06 8.21 -4.66
N THR A 186 -12.11 8.87 -4.00
CA THR A 186 -12.33 9.49 -2.68
C THR A 186 -12.32 11.01 -2.81
N TYR A 187 -12.60 11.71 -1.71
CA TYR A 187 -12.42 13.17 -1.68
C TYR A 187 -10.98 13.60 -1.94
N PHE A 188 -10.00 12.72 -1.73
CA PHE A 188 -8.56 13.02 -1.79
C PHE A 188 -7.92 12.68 -3.14
N GLY A 189 -8.59 11.90 -3.98
CA GLY A 189 -8.08 11.53 -5.29
C GLY A 189 -8.92 10.45 -5.96
N ALA A 190 -8.60 10.19 -7.23
CA ALA A 190 -9.17 9.11 -8.01
C ALA A 190 -8.04 8.31 -8.64
N ALA A 191 -8.01 7.00 -8.40
CA ALA A 191 -7.02 6.11 -9.00
C ALA A 191 -7.34 5.86 -10.48
N THR A 192 -6.31 5.82 -11.31
CA THR A 192 -6.30 5.28 -12.68
C THR A 192 -5.31 4.12 -12.74
N PRO A 193 -5.30 3.29 -13.79
CA PRO A 193 -4.33 2.19 -13.89
C PRO A 193 -2.85 2.62 -13.76
N GLU A 194 -2.53 3.87 -14.12
CA GLU A 194 -1.17 4.41 -14.17
C GLU A 194 -0.79 5.31 -12.97
N GLY A 195 -1.74 5.66 -12.09
CA GLY A 195 -1.49 6.57 -10.98
C GLY A 195 -2.75 7.30 -10.50
N LEU A 196 -2.61 8.55 -10.06
CA LEU A 196 -3.76 9.37 -9.67
C LEU A 196 -4.18 10.29 -10.82
N ALA A 197 -5.49 10.40 -11.03
CA ALA A 197 -6.05 11.42 -11.90
C ALA A 197 -5.77 12.81 -11.32
N THR A 198 -5.47 13.76 -12.21
CA THR A 198 -5.35 15.18 -11.83
C THR A 198 -6.74 15.81 -11.84
N PRO A 199 -7.20 16.43 -10.74
CA PRO A 199 -8.48 17.14 -10.74
C PRO A 199 -8.40 18.40 -11.61
N ASP A 200 -9.55 18.80 -12.15
CA ASP A 200 -9.66 20.07 -12.86
C ASP A 200 -9.32 21.25 -11.93
N ALA A 201 -8.57 22.21 -12.45
CA ALA A 201 -8.31 23.46 -11.75
C ALA A 201 -9.58 24.31 -11.72
N TYR A 202 -9.78 25.06 -10.63
CA TYR A 202 -10.69 26.20 -10.64
C TYR A 202 -10.15 27.32 -11.53
N GLU A 203 -10.99 28.32 -11.82
CA GLU A 203 -10.62 29.46 -12.68
C GLU A 203 -9.41 30.26 -12.17
N ASP A 204 -9.10 30.19 -10.87
CA ASP A 204 -7.96 30.83 -10.23
C ASP A 204 -6.66 30.00 -10.29
N GLY A 205 -6.71 28.82 -10.91
CA GLY A 205 -5.57 27.90 -11.03
C GLY A 205 -5.29 27.06 -9.77
N LEU A 206 -6.15 27.12 -8.75
CA LEU A 206 -6.10 26.24 -7.58
C LEU A 206 -6.88 24.95 -7.81
N GLY A 207 -6.48 23.90 -7.10
CA GLY A 207 -7.26 22.68 -6.97
C GLY A 207 -8.25 22.73 -5.80
N PRO A 208 -9.00 21.65 -5.56
CA PRO A 208 -9.88 21.52 -4.40
C PRO A 208 -9.15 21.69 -3.06
N ASP A 209 -9.67 22.53 -2.17
CA ASP A 209 -9.20 22.63 -0.77
C ASP A 209 -9.90 21.57 0.09
N LEU A 210 -9.11 20.59 0.53
CA LEU A 210 -9.54 19.43 1.31
C LEU A 210 -9.13 19.52 2.77
N THR A 211 -8.60 20.66 3.23
CA THR A 211 -8.09 20.83 4.60
C THR A 211 -9.15 20.56 5.68
N SER A 212 -10.42 20.84 5.39
CA SER A 212 -11.55 20.56 6.28
C SER A 212 -11.88 19.07 6.45
N ARG A 213 -11.26 18.19 5.64
CA ARG A 213 -11.49 16.74 5.62
C ARG A 213 -10.29 15.93 6.17
N LEU A 214 -9.19 16.59 6.54
CA LEU A 214 -7.98 15.98 7.08
C LEU A 214 -8.11 15.59 8.56
#